data_AF-A0A0L6VAN4-F1
#
_entry.id   AF-A0A0L6VAN4-F1
#
_cell.length_a   1.000
_cell.length_b   1.000
_cell.length_c   1.000
_cell.angle_alpha   90.00
_cell.angle_beta   90.00
_cell.angle_gamma   90.00
#
_symmetry.space_group_name_H-M   'P 1'
#
loop_
_entity.id
_entity.type
_entity.pdbx_description
1 polymer ?
#
loop_
_entity_poly.entity_id
_entity_poly.type
_entity_poly.pdbx_seq_one_letter_code
_entity_poly.pdbx_strand_id
1 'polypeptide(L)'
;MTTETVQEPKAEVTPTEPSPALPADTLTKYKTAADIAAKALQNVISKAVKGANLLELCREGDKLIEEACSLVYNKDKKNPTQKGIAFPCTLSINNVICHFTPLPTDPGATQTLEDGDVVKILMGAHIDGYASIIGETVIVGASTASPVTGIKADLVAAAHNVAELVLRSIKPGVKNWEITDIVAKLMKEYNGSIKGMEGMMSHQHDQNVIDGKKIINLFPTAEQHRDKDSTFLFAEGDVFGLDVLLTSGEETKSKSHIDRTSIFQKTSSTYQLKMKTSRSTYGEIVKKAGAFPFTLRTLEDQTKARMGVKECVQHGLLKEFDVTTTCDAKDVTAQYFATFVVTKTGVTRITPAPTFYVGSGSEVIKSEVKIQDEELASTLARSLKPKKAKKAANGAPAS
;
A
#
# COMPACT_ATOMS: atom_id res chain seq x y z
N MET A 1 -39.38 35.44 -17.54
CA MET A 1 -39.36 34.10 -18.15
C MET A 1 -38.20 33.34 -17.54
N THR A 2 -38.52 32.47 -16.60
CA THR A 2 -37.60 31.60 -15.87
C THR A 2 -37.10 30.51 -16.81
N THR A 3 -35.79 30.44 -17.03
CA THR A 3 -35.14 29.32 -17.71
C THR A 3 -35.04 28.16 -16.73
N GLU A 4 -35.89 27.16 -16.91
CA GLU A 4 -35.81 25.88 -16.21
C GLU A 4 -34.54 25.13 -16.67
N THR A 5 -33.65 24.89 -15.71
CA THR A 5 -32.50 24.01 -15.89
C THR A 5 -33.01 22.57 -15.81
N VAL A 6 -32.98 21.86 -16.93
CA VAL A 6 -33.27 20.42 -16.99
C VAL A 6 -32.17 19.69 -16.21
N GLN A 7 -32.52 19.13 -15.05
CA GLN A 7 -31.68 18.17 -14.33
C GLN A 7 -31.77 16.82 -15.05
N GLU A 8 -30.66 16.35 -15.61
CA GLU A 8 -30.52 14.96 -16.05
C GLU A 8 -30.64 14.01 -14.84
N PRO A 9 -31.32 12.85 -14.99
CA PRO A 9 -31.48 11.91 -13.91
C PRO A 9 -30.16 11.20 -13.59
N LYS A 10 -29.72 11.31 -12.33
CA LYS A 10 -28.52 10.63 -11.80
C LYS A 10 -28.68 9.11 -11.86
N ALA A 11 -27.73 8.42 -12.46
CA ALA A 11 -27.70 6.97 -12.50
C ALA A 11 -27.48 6.39 -11.09
N GLU A 12 -28.44 5.62 -10.61
CA GLU A 12 -28.31 4.83 -9.40
C GLU A 12 -27.31 3.70 -9.66
N VAL A 13 -26.25 3.59 -8.83
CA VAL A 13 -25.28 2.49 -8.94
C VAL A 13 -25.99 1.20 -8.56
N THR A 14 -26.54 0.54 -9.58
CA THR A 14 -27.21 -0.75 -9.44
C THR A 14 -26.16 -1.84 -9.17
N PRO A 15 -26.49 -2.88 -8.39
CA PRO A 15 -25.57 -3.99 -8.16
C PRO A 15 -25.19 -4.60 -9.51
N THR A 16 -23.91 -4.53 -9.86
CA THR A 16 -23.35 -5.28 -10.99
C THR A 16 -23.65 -6.77 -10.77
N GLU A 17 -23.91 -7.52 -11.85
CA GLU A 17 -24.04 -8.97 -11.79
C GLU A 17 -22.95 -9.59 -10.89
N PRO A 18 -23.25 -10.64 -10.10
CA PRO A 18 -22.31 -11.20 -9.16
C PRO A 18 -21.00 -11.60 -9.88
N SER A 19 -19.95 -10.82 -9.63
CA SER A 19 -18.60 -11.13 -10.11
C SER A 19 -18.18 -12.48 -9.54
N PRO A 20 -17.63 -13.40 -10.36
CA PRO A 20 -17.23 -14.71 -9.88
C PRO A 20 -16.09 -14.58 -8.86
N ALA A 21 -16.04 -15.52 -7.93
CA ALA A 21 -14.93 -15.65 -7.00
C ALA A 21 -13.58 -15.73 -7.74
N LEU A 22 -12.54 -15.14 -7.14
CA LEU A 22 -11.21 -15.15 -7.71
C LEU A 22 -10.75 -16.60 -7.98
N PRO A 23 -10.28 -16.94 -9.19
CA PRO A 23 -9.84 -18.29 -9.50
C PRO A 23 -8.76 -18.79 -8.53
N ALA A 24 -8.81 -20.08 -8.19
CA ALA A 24 -7.90 -20.66 -7.20
C ALA A 24 -6.42 -20.56 -7.60
N ASP A 25 -6.10 -20.72 -8.89
CA ASP A 25 -4.75 -20.53 -9.44
C ASP A 25 -4.28 -19.07 -9.25
N THR A 26 -5.12 -18.10 -9.63
CA THR A 26 -4.87 -16.67 -9.43
C THR A 26 -4.62 -16.34 -7.96
N LEU A 27 -5.47 -16.82 -7.04
CA LEU A 27 -5.28 -16.62 -5.60
C LEU A 27 -3.96 -17.24 -5.09
N THR A 28 -3.54 -18.38 -5.67
CA THR A 28 -2.28 -19.05 -5.31
C THR A 28 -1.07 -18.23 -5.77
N LYS A 29 -1.15 -17.59 -6.94
CA LYS A 29 -0.12 -16.67 -7.45
C LYS A 29 0.01 -15.43 -6.57
N TYR A 30 -1.11 -14.79 -6.19
CA TYR A 30 -1.10 -13.69 -5.21
C TYR A 30 -0.47 -14.12 -3.87
N LYS A 31 -0.88 -15.25 -3.30
CA LYS A 31 -0.29 -15.76 -2.05
C LYS A 31 1.20 -16.03 -2.17
N THR A 32 1.65 -16.61 -3.29
CA THR A 32 3.08 -16.85 -3.51
C THR A 32 3.86 -15.54 -3.56
N ALA A 33 3.33 -14.54 -4.26
CA ALA A 33 3.92 -13.19 -4.30
C ALA A 33 3.96 -12.56 -2.89
N ALA A 34 2.88 -12.67 -2.12
CA ALA A 34 2.81 -12.16 -0.75
C ALA A 34 3.82 -12.83 0.18
N ASP A 35 3.99 -14.15 0.10
CA ASP A 35 4.96 -14.89 0.90
C ASP A 35 6.40 -14.48 0.58
N ILE A 36 6.71 -14.22 -0.69
CA ILE A 36 8.02 -13.72 -1.13
C ILE A 36 8.28 -12.32 -0.56
N ALA A 37 7.35 -11.39 -0.79
CA ALA A 37 7.47 -10.00 -0.32
C ALA A 37 7.55 -9.93 1.22
N ALA A 38 6.76 -10.73 1.92
CA ALA A 38 6.77 -10.78 3.38
C ALA A 38 8.11 -11.28 3.94
N LYS A 39 8.70 -12.33 3.34
CA LYS A 39 10.02 -12.83 3.77
C LYS A 39 11.13 -11.81 3.57
N ALA A 40 11.12 -11.12 2.42
CA ALA A 40 12.06 -10.04 2.15
C ALA A 40 11.87 -8.87 3.13
N LEU A 41 10.62 -8.46 3.39
CA LEU A 41 10.29 -7.41 4.35
C LEU A 41 10.81 -7.74 5.75
N GLN A 42 10.56 -8.96 6.24
CA GLN A 42 11.01 -9.40 7.56
C GLN A 42 12.55 -9.46 7.67
N ASN A 43 13.24 -9.83 6.59
CA ASN A 43 14.70 -9.77 6.55
C ASN A 43 15.19 -8.31 6.66
N VAL A 44 14.61 -7.39 5.89
CA VAL A 44 14.97 -5.96 5.93
C VAL A 44 14.67 -5.37 7.31
N ILE A 45 13.52 -5.67 7.91
CA ILE A 45 13.18 -5.25 9.28
C ILE A 45 14.23 -5.74 10.28
N SER A 46 14.67 -7.01 10.20
CA SER A 46 15.68 -7.55 11.11
C SER A 46 17.05 -6.87 11.00
N LYS A 47 17.33 -6.22 9.86
CA LYS A 47 18.56 -5.47 9.59
C LYS A 47 18.39 -3.96 9.76
N ALA A 48 17.17 -3.47 9.98
CA ALA A 48 16.86 -2.05 10.18
C ALA A 48 17.23 -1.61 11.61
N VAL A 49 18.53 -1.65 11.91
CA VAL A 49 19.12 -1.26 13.18
C VAL A 49 19.92 0.04 13.03
N LYS A 50 20.27 0.68 14.14
CA LYS A 50 21.12 1.87 14.13
C LYS A 50 22.40 1.68 13.32
N GLY A 51 22.73 2.69 12.52
CA GLY A 51 23.88 2.71 11.61
C GLY A 51 23.64 1.96 10.29
N ALA A 52 22.54 1.22 10.13
CA ALA A 52 22.23 0.56 8.87
C ALA A 52 21.92 1.58 7.78
N ASN A 53 22.51 1.40 6.60
CA ASN A 53 22.36 2.31 5.47
C ASN A 53 21.08 2.03 4.67
N LEU A 54 20.32 3.09 4.35
CA LEU A 54 19.02 2.96 3.67
C LEU A 54 19.14 2.40 2.25
N LEU A 55 20.15 2.81 1.49
CA LEU A 55 20.38 2.31 0.13
C LEU A 55 20.69 0.80 0.12
N GLU A 56 21.55 0.36 1.04
CA GLU A 56 21.90 -1.06 1.15
C GLU A 56 20.72 -1.92 1.60
N LEU A 57 19.88 -1.42 2.52
CA LEU A 57 18.63 -2.09 2.89
C LEU A 57 17.63 -2.16 1.73
N CYS A 58 17.51 -1.10 0.92
CA CYS A 58 16.69 -1.12 -0.29
C CYS A 58 17.18 -2.20 -1.27
N ARG A 59 18.49 -2.23 -1.55
CA ARG A 59 19.11 -3.21 -2.46
C ARG A 59 18.93 -4.65 -1.98
N GLU A 60 19.08 -4.87 -0.69
CA GLU A 60 18.90 -6.19 -0.09
C GLU A 60 17.45 -6.67 -0.25
N GLY A 61 16.45 -5.81 0.01
CA GLY A 61 15.04 -6.15 -0.19
C GLY A 61 14.72 -6.51 -1.64
N ASP A 62 15.19 -5.70 -2.60
CA ASP A 62 15.03 -5.94 -4.04
C ASP A 62 15.66 -7.30 -4.44
N LYS A 63 16.91 -7.53 -4.03
CA LYS A 63 17.65 -8.76 -4.31
C LYS A 63 16.94 -10.00 -3.79
N LEU A 64 16.45 -9.97 -2.55
CA LEU A 64 15.76 -11.11 -1.93
C LEU A 64 14.47 -11.46 -2.68
N ILE A 65 13.74 -10.47 -3.16
CA ILE A 65 12.54 -10.69 -3.99
C ILE A 65 12.93 -11.34 -5.32
N GLU A 66 13.93 -10.81 -6.02
CA GLU A 66 14.40 -11.35 -7.31
C GLU A 66 14.88 -12.79 -7.17
N GLU A 67 15.72 -13.08 -6.17
CA GLU A 67 16.23 -14.42 -5.88
C GLU A 67 15.08 -15.39 -5.59
N ALA A 68 14.15 -15.03 -4.71
CA ALA A 68 13.02 -15.90 -4.36
C ALA A 68 12.06 -16.13 -5.55
N CYS A 69 11.78 -15.10 -6.33
CA CYS A 69 10.99 -15.21 -7.57
C CYS A 69 11.66 -16.15 -8.57
N SER A 70 12.99 -16.15 -8.68
CA SER A 70 13.72 -17.02 -9.58
C SER A 70 13.56 -18.52 -9.28
N LEU A 71 13.12 -18.89 -8.07
CA LEU A 71 13.00 -20.28 -7.61
C LEU A 71 11.61 -20.91 -7.86
N VAL A 72 10.59 -20.09 -8.15
CA VAL A 72 9.19 -20.54 -8.27
C VAL A 72 8.70 -20.42 -9.72
N TYR A 73 7.68 -21.22 -10.10
CA TYR A 73 7.07 -21.18 -11.44
C TYR A 73 8.08 -21.29 -12.62
N ASN A 74 8.99 -22.27 -12.55
CA ASN A 74 10.04 -22.51 -13.57
C ASN A 74 9.76 -23.69 -14.52
N LYS A 75 8.58 -24.33 -14.40
CA LYS A 75 8.29 -25.58 -15.12
C LYS A 75 8.06 -25.38 -16.62
N ASP A 76 7.41 -24.29 -17.01
CA ASP A 76 7.15 -23.98 -18.42
C ASP A 76 8.31 -23.18 -19.02
N LYS A 77 9.13 -23.85 -19.83
CA LYS A 77 10.25 -23.22 -20.56
C LYS A 77 9.83 -22.57 -21.87
N LYS A 78 8.67 -22.94 -22.43
CA LYS A 78 8.17 -22.39 -23.71
C LYS A 78 7.49 -21.05 -23.48
N ASN A 79 6.72 -20.94 -22.39
CA ASN A 79 6.08 -19.71 -21.96
C ASN A 79 6.48 -19.40 -20.50
N PRO A 80 7.67 -18.83 -20.28
CA PRO A 80 8.14 -18.52 -18.93
C PRO A 80 7.17 -17.56 -18.22
N THR A 81 6.72 -17.95 -17.02
CA THR A 81 5.89 -17.10 -16.17
C THR A 81 6.67 -15.84 -15.77
N GLN A 82 6.10 -14.67 -16.07
CA GLN A 82 6.66 -13.38 -15.68
C GLN A 82 6.59 -13.21 -14.16
N LYS A 83 7.68 -12.86 -13.52
CA LYS A 83 7.79 -12.76 -12.06
C LYS A 83 8.93 -11.83 -11.66
N GLY A 84 8.83 -11.23 -10.49
CA GLY A 84 9.83 -10.30 -10.00
C GLY A 84 9.24 -9.28 -9.04
N ILE A 85 9.86 -8.10 -9.00
CA ILE A 85 9.46 -6.99 -8.15
C ILE A 85 8.18 -6.33 -8.71
N ALA A 86 7.17 -6.18 -7.87
CA ALA A 86 5.95 -5.42 -8.15
C ALA A 86 5.98 -4.00 -7.59
N PHE A 87 6.81 -3.78 -6.56
CA PHE A 87 7.12 -2.44 -6.07
C PHE A 87 8.52 -2.49 -5.44
N PRO A 88 9.46 -1.61 -5.83
CA PRO A 88 10.81 -1.62 -5.29
C PRO A 88 10.83 -1.49 -3.76
N CYS A 89 11.84 -2.03 -3.10
CA CYS A 89 12.04 -1.80 -1.67
C CYS A 89 12.27 -0.31 -1.39
N THR A 90 11.47 0.24 -0.48
CA THR A 90 11.56 1.63 -0.04
C THR A 90 11.67 1.70 1.48
N LEU A 91 12.47 2.63 1.98
CA LEU A 91 12.61 2.92 3.41
C LEU A 91 12.45 4.42 3.64
N SER A 92 11.27 4.83 4.12
CA SER A 92 10.94 6.24 4.39
C SER A 92 10.96 6.51 5.89
N ILE A 93 11.88 7.37 6.35
CA ILE A 93 12.10 7.65 7.77
C ILE A 93 11.34 8.89 8.25
N ASN A 94 10.80 8.84 9.46
CA ASN A 94 10.18 9.95 10.19
C ASN A 94 9.16 10.74 9.34
N ASN A 95 9.50 11.97 8.97
CA ASN A 95 8.68 12.92 8.25
C ASN A 95 8.57 12.62 6.73
N VAL A 96 9.46 11.77 6.20
CA VAL A 96 9.37 11.27 4.82
C VAL A 96 8.21 10.29 4.74
N ILE A 97 7.24 10.54 3.86
CA ILE A 97 5.96 9.82 3.79
C ILE A 97 6.14 8.49 3.06
N CYS A 98 6.69 8.50 1.84
CA CYS A 98 6.72 7.32 0.98
C CYS A 98 7.83 7.37 -0.08
N HIS A 99 8.01 6.24 -0.77
CA HIS A 99 8.79 6.07 -2.01
C HIS A 99 10.31 6.35 -1.92
N PHE A 100 10.86 6.50 -0.72
CA PHE A 100 12.29 6.78 -0.58
C PHE A 100 13.11 5.54 -0.92
N THR A 101 13.77 5.58 -2.07
CA THR A 101 14.67 4.51 -2.54
C THR A 101 15.80 5.16 -3.35
N PRO A 102 16.87 5.62 -2.69
CA PRO A 102 17.86 6.50 -3.32
C PRO A 102 18.64 5.76 -4.41
N LEU A 103 19.21 6.53 -5.35
CA LEU A 103 20.27 6.06 -6.22
C LEU A 103 21.63 6.27 -5.54
N PRO A 104 22.66 5.46 -5.82
CA PRO A 104 24.03 5.67 -5.38
C PRO A 104 24.58 7.10 -5.54
N THR A 105 24.10 7.85 -6.53
CA THR A 105 24.54 9.22 -6.81
C THR A 105 23.74 10.29 -6.04
N ASP A 106 22.68 9.90 -5.33
CA ASP A 106 21.80 10.83 -4.63
C ASP A 106 22.35 11.16 -3.24
N PRO A 107 22.09 12.37 -2.70
CA PRO A 107 22.45 12.72 -1.33
C PRO A 107 21.94 11.71 -0.29
N GLY A 108 20.71 11.22 -0.47
CA GLY A 108 20.12 10.20 0.40
C GLY A 108 20.83 8.83 0.42
N ALA A 109 21.78 8.57 -0.49
CA ALA A 109 22.49 7.28 -0.58
C ALA A 109 23.31 6.96 0.67
N THR A 110 23.83 7.97 1.36
CA THR A 110 24.67 7.81 2.56
C THR A 110 23.85 7.85 3.84
N GLN A 111 22.53 8.01 3.77
CA GLN A 111 21.67 8.09 4.94
C GLN A 111 21.66 6.75 5.70
N THR A 112 21.75 6.84 7.02
CA THR A 112 21.75 5.72 7.96
C THR A 112 20.66 5.89 9.00
N LEU A 113 20.19 4.77 9.56
CA LEU A 113 19.19 4.76 10.62
C LEU A 113 19.77 5.15 11.98
N GLU A 114 18.98 5.84 12.79
CA GLU A 114 19.28 6.18 14.18
C GLU A 114 18.27 5.54 15.14
N ASP A 115 18.67 5.39 16.42
CA ASP A 115 17.77 4.89 17.45
C ASP A 115 16.53 5.80 17.58
N GLY A 116 15.35 5.18 17.61
CA GLY A 116 14.07 5.87 17.69
C GLY A 116 13.52 6.36 16.36
N ASP A 117 14.22 6.20 15.23
CA ASP A 117 13.65 6.50 13.92
C ASP A 117 12.39 5.66 13.65
N VAL A 118 11.37 6.31 13.09
CA VAL A 118 10.15 5.63 12.62
C VAL A 118 10.29 5.35 11.14
N VAL A 119 10.44 4.07 10.80
CA VAL A 119 10.82 3.63 9.46
C VAL A 119 9.65 2.91 8.81
N LYS A 120 9.16 3.46 7.70
CA LYS A 120 8.15 2.83 6.85
C LYS A 120 8.89 2.02 5.78
N ILE A 121 8.69 0.71 5.80
CA ILE A 121 9.33 -0.21 4.85
C ILE A 121 8.23 -0.80 3.99
N LEU A 122 8.35 -0.65 2.67
CA LEU A 122 7.37 -1.12 1.70
C LEU A 122 8.08 -1.80 0.53
N MET A 123 7.52 -2.91 0.06
CA MET A 123 7.98 -3.64 -1.12
C MET A 123 6.88 -4.54 -1.67
N GLY A 124 7.05 -5.01 -2.90
CA GLY A 124 6.10 -5.95 -3.50
C GLY A 124 6.73 -6.91 -4.48
N ALA A 125 6.12 -8.07 -4.62
CA ALA A 125 6.45 -9.07 -5.63
C ALA A 125 5.23 -9.36 -6.51
N HIS A 126 5.45 -9.92 -7.71
CA HIS A 126 4.39 -10.46 -8.53
C HIS A 126 4.73 -11.83 -9.09
N ILE A 127 3.69 -12.62 -9.33
CA ILE A 127 3.74 -13.86 -10.11
C ILE A 127 2.69 -13.74 -11.21
N ASP A 128 3.09 -13.87 -12.47
CA ASP A 128 2.23 -13.83 -13.65
C ASP A 128 1.38 -12.55 -13.78
N GLY A 129 1.93 -11.42 -13.31
CA GLY A 129 1.21 -10.16 -13.24
C GLY A 129 0.27 -10.01 -12.04
N TYR A 130 0.18 -10.97 -11.13
CA TYR A 130 -0.60 -10.81 -9.89
C TYR A 130 0.31 -10.31 -8.76
N ALA A 131 0.19 -9.04 -8.42
CA ALA A 131 1.05 -8.34 -7.47
C ALA A 131 0.52 -8.40 -6.04
N SER A 132 1.42 -8.65 -5.08
CA SER A 132 1.17 -8.43 -3.66
C SER A 132 2.23 -7.50 -3.09
N ILE A 133 1.76 -6.37 -2.57
CA ILE A 133 2.57 -5.34 -1.94
C ILE A 133 2.28 -5.39 -0.43
N ILE A 134 3.32 -5.26 0.37
CA ILE A 134 3.27 -5.25 1.83
C ILE A 134 4.11 -4.09 2.35
N GLY A 135 3.64 -3.47 3.43
CA GLY A 135 4.36 -2.39 4.08
C GLY A 135 4.07 -2.32 5.56
N GLU A 136 5.10 -2.03 6.34
CA GLU A 136 5.06 -1.99 7.80
C GLU A 136 5.88 -0.81 8.32
N THR A 137 5.43 -0.23 9.44
CA THR A 137 6.18 0.79 10.17
C THR A 137 6.85 0.17 11.38
N VAL A 138 8.17 0.35 11.50
CA VAL A 138 8.97 -0.12 12.63
C VAL A 138 9.67 1.05 13.31
N ILE A 139 10.08 0.87 14.57
CA ILE A 139 10.81 1.88 15.33
C ILE A 139 12.17 1.32 15.70
N VAL A 140 13.24 1.97 15.21
CA VAL A 140 14.61 1.48 15.38
C VAL A 140 14.98 1.45 16.86
N GLY A 141 15.54 0.32 17.30
CA GLY A 141 15.94 0.12 18.70
C GLY A 141 14.79 -0.24 19.66
N ALA A 142 13.54 -0.24 19.21
CA ALA A 142 12.42 -0.62 20.05
C ALA A 142 12.42 -2.13 20.36
N SER A 143 12.19 -2.46 21.63
CA SER A 143 12.15 -3.84 22.12
C SER A 143 11.30 -3.93 23.39
N THR A 144 11.11 -5.12 23.94
CA THR A 144 10.43 -5.26 25.24
C THR A 144 11.23 -4.62 26.39
N ALA A 145 12.56 -4.53 26.25
CA ALA A 145 13.43 -3.83 27.20
C ALA A 145 13.43 -2.31 27.01
N SER A 146 13.02 -1.82 25.83
CA SER A 146 12.91 -0.41 25.49
C SER A 146 11.61 -0.17 24.72
N PRO A 147 10.46 -0.28 25.39
CA PRO A 147 9.16 -0.14 24.74
C PRO A 147 8.94 1.31 24.30
N VAL A 148 8.18 1.48 23.23
CA VAL A 148 7.80 2.79 22.72
C VAL A 148 6.45 3.20 23.29
N THR A 149 6.37 4.44 23.75
CA THR A 149 5.17 5.09 24.28
C THR A 149 4.93 6.43 23.57
N GLY A 150 3.86 7.11 23.95
CA GLY A 150 3.51 8.44 23.44
C GLY A 150 3.18 8.45 21.94
N ILE A 151 3.41 9.60 21.30
CA ILE A 151 2.86 9.87 19.97
C ILE A 151 3.31 8.86 18.89
N LYS A 152 4.53 8.33 18.96
CA LYS A 152 5.01 7.31 18.01
C LYS A 152 4.27 5.99 18.19
N ALA A 153 3.98 5.60 19.42
CA ALA A 153 3.21 4.39 19.71
C ALA A 153 1.76 4.54 19.27
N ASP A 154 1.14 5.69 19.57
CA ASP A 154 -0.23 6.01 19.15
C ASP A 154 -0.37 6.05 17.64
N LEU A 155 0.61 6.61 16.93
CA LEU A 155 0.64 6.68 15.47
C LEU A 155 0.70 5.29 14.81
N VAL A 156 1.60 4.41 15.28
CA VAL A 156 1.71 3.04 14.75
C VAL A 156 0.46 2.23 15.09
N ALA A 157 -0.07 2.37 16.30
CA ALA A 157 -1.33 1.75 16.71
C ALA A 157 -2.51 2.23 15.85
N ALA A 158 -2.59 3.52 15.55
CA ALA A 158 -3.61 4.10 14.69
C ALA A 158 -3.58 3.51 13.28
N ALA A 159 -2.39 3.41 12.67
CA ALA A 159 -2.24 2.84 11.34
C ALA A 159 -2.73 1.38 11.30
N HIS A 160 -2.41 0.60 12.34
CA HIS A 160 -2.91 -0.76 12.50
C HIS A 160 -4.44 -0.80 12.67
N ASN A 161 -4.99 -0.01 13.60
CA ASN A 161 -6.43 0.01 13.89
C ASN A 161 -7.25 0.43 12.66
N VAL A 162 -6.80 1.44 11.91
CA VAL A 162 -7.43 1.85 10.65
C VAL A 162 -7.41 0.69 9.66
N ALA A 163 -6.27 0.03 9.45
CA ALA A 163 -6.19 -1.09 8.52
C ALA A 163 -7.09 -2.27 8.92
N GLU A 164 -7.08 -2.65 10.21
CA GLU A 164 -7.91 -3.73 10.73
C GLU A 164 -9.41 -3.40 10.68
N LEU A 165 -9.79 -2.14 10.90
CA LEU A 165 -11.16 -1.64 10.78
C LEU A 165 -11.64 -1.70 9.33
N VAL A 166 -10.84 -1.19 8.38
CA VAL A 166 -11.15 -1.22 6.94
C VAL A 166 -11.37 -2.66 6.48
N LEU A 167 -10.41 -3.55 6.77
CA LEU A 167 -10.50 -4.95 6.38
C LEU A 167 -11.73 -5.65 6.96
N ARG A 168 -12.17 -5.29 8.16
CA ARG A 168 -13.40 -5.85 8.75
C ARG A 168 -14.65 -5.20 8.19
N SER A 169 -14.60 -3.98 7.69
CA SER A 169 -15.79 -3.25 7.22
C SER A 169 -16.14 -3.60 5.77
N ILE A 170 -15.17 -4.07 4.98
CA ILE A 170 -15.38 -4.44 3.58
C ILE A 170 -16.07 -5.81 3.44
N LYS A 171 -17.12 -5.83 2.62
CA LYS A 171 -17.80 -7.01 2.10
C LYS A 171 -18.51 -6.64 0.78
N PRO A 172 -18.94 -7.61 -0.05
CA PRO A 172 -19.68 -7.30 -1.26
C PRO A 172 -20.91 -6.41 -1.00
N GLY A 173 -21.11 -5.41 -1.86
CA GLY A 173 -22.22 -4.46 -1.78
C GLY A 173 -22.03 -3.28 -0.82
N VAL A 174 -20.93 -3.22 -0.07
CA VAL A 174 -20.56 -1.99 0.67
C VAL A 174 -20.02 -0.97 -0.32
N LYS A 175 -20.38 0.30 -0.13
CA LYS A 175 -19.84 1.41 -0.93
C LYS A 175 -18.49 1.86 -0.37
N ASN A 176 -17.60 2.31 -1.26
CA ASN A 176 -16.28 2.81 -0.86
C ASN A 176 -16.34 3.95 0.17
N TRP A 177 -17.28 4.90 0.06
CA TRP A 177 -17.39 6.01 1.02
C TRP A 177 -17.89 5.58 2.41
N GLU A 178 -18.57 4.44 2.56
CA GLU A 178 -18.92 3.90 3.88
C GLU A 178 -17.66 3.50 4.66
N ILE A 179 -16.61 3.06 3.95
CA ILE A 179 -15.29 2.78 4.52
C ILE A 179 -14.60 4.08 4.94
N THR A 180 -14.71 5.13 4.14
CA THR A 180 -14.21 6.46 4.51
C THR A 180 -14.87 6.97 5.78
N ASP A 181 -16.20 6.87 5.88
CA ASP A 181 -16.97 7.40 7.01
C ASP A 181 -16.65 6.68 8.32
N ILE A 182 -16.52 5.34 8.30
CA ILE A 182 -16.16 4.58 9.51
C ILE A 182 -14.72 4.86 9.95
N VAL A 183 -13.79 5.08 9.01
CA VAL A 183 -12.42 5.49 9.33
C VAL A 183 -12.41 6.91 9.91
N ALA A 184 -13.16 7.85 9.35
CA ALA A 184 -13.31 9.19 9.90
C ALA A 184 -13.90 9.19 11.32
N LYS A 185 -14.80 8.25 11.63
CA LYS A 185 -15.29 8.01 12.99
C LYS A 185 -14.16 7.55 13.92
N LEU A 186 -13.36 6.57 13.50
CA LEU A 186 -12.20 6.09 14.28
C LEU A 186 -11.16 7.18 14.53
N MET A 187 -10.85 8.01 13.53
CA MET A 187 -9.84 9.06 13.69
C MET A 187 -10.21 10.10 14.76
N LYS A 188 -11.50 10.25 15.12
CA LYS A 188 -11.93 11.14 16.21
C LYS A 188 -11.50 10.65 17.59
N GLU A 189 -11.30 9.35 17.78
CA GLU A 189 -10.80 8.75 19.04
C GLU A 189 -9.36 9.17 19.36
N TYR A 190 -8.62 9.64 18.36
CA TYR A 190 -7.25 10.16 18.50
C TYR A 190 -7.23 11.66 18.81
N ASN A 191 -8.38 12.31 19.01
CA ASN A 191 -8.53 13.71 19.42
C ASN A 191 -7.69 14.71 18.60
N GLY A 192 -7.46 14.40 17.31
CA GLY A 192 -6.68 15.23 16.39
C GLY A 192 -5.16 15.13 16.52
N SER A 193 -4.62 14.34 17.46
CA SER A 193 -3.16 14.14 17.60
C SER A 193 -2.56 13.32 16.45
N ILE A 194 -3.39 12.48 15.81
CA ILE A 194 -3.05 11.72 14.61
C ILE A 194 -4.03 12.11 13.50
N LYS A 195 -3.49 12.37 12.31
CA LYS A 195 -4.27 12.76 11.12
C LYS A 195 -3.93 11.85 9.95
N GLY A 196 -4.88 11.69 9.03
CA GLY A 196 -4.67 10.98 7.78
C GLY A 196 -4.02 11.86 6.72
N MET A 197 -3.08 11.31 5.97
CA MET A 197 -2.46 12.03 4.85
C MET A 197 -3.44 12.14 3.68
N GLU A 198 -3.71 13.37 3.25
CA GLU A 198 -4.55 13.64 2.09
C GLU A 198 -3.86 13.20 0.78
N GLY A 199 -4.66 12.75 -0.18
CA GLY A 199 -4.18 12.36 -1.51
C GLY A 199 -3.56 10.96 -1.60
N MET A 200 -3.46 10.23 -0.49
CA MET A 200 -3.04 8.83 -0.47
C MET A 200 -4.23 7.93 -0.76
N MET A 201 -4.06 6.99 -1.70
CA MET A 201 -5.14 6.22 -2.29
C MET A 201 -4.84 4.72 -2.26
N SER A 202 -5.84 3.92 -1.89
CA SER A 202 -5.78 2.47 -2.01
C SER A 202 -6.45 2.03 -3.31
N HIS A 203 -5.79 1.18 -4.09
CA HIS A 203 -6.22 0.85 -5.44
C HIS A 203 -6.59 -0.62 -5.59
N GLN A 204 -7.54 -0.88 -6.49
CA GLN A 204 -7.77 -2.24 -7.00
C GLN A 204 -6.52 -2.73 -7.73
N HIS A 205 -6.18 -4.00 -7.52
CA HIS A 205 -5.13 -4.71 -8.23
C HIS A 205 -5.76 -5.73 -9.18
N ASP A 206 -5.33 -5.70 -10.44
CA ASP A 206 -5.66 -6.70 -11.46
C ASP A 206 -4.36 -7.30 -12.02
N GLN A 207 -4.46 -8.20 -13.00
CA GLN A 207 -3.27 -8.74 -13.66
C GLN A 207 -2.52 -7.60 -14.37
N ASN A 208 -1.25 -7.40 -13.99
CA ASN A 208 -0.35 -6.36 -14.48
C ASN A 208 -0.75 -4.91 -14.12
N VAL A 209 -1.68 -4.72 -13.18
CA VAL A 209 -2.18 -3.39 -12.78
C VAL A 209 -2.25 -3.31 -11.26
N ILE A 210 -1.61 -2.30 -10.66
CA ILE A 210 -1.70 -2.00 -9.22
C ILE A 210 -2.46 -0.71 -8.91
N ASP A 211 -2.78 0.08 -9.93
CA ASP A 211 -3.50 1.35 -9.84
C ASP A 211 -4.83 1.28 -10.59
N GLY A 212 -5.61 0.23 -10.31
CA GLY A 212 -6.92 -0.01 -10.90
C GLY A 212 -7.94 1.10 -10.61
N LYS A 213 -9.06 1.05 -11.32
CA LYS A 213 -10.07 2.12 -11.35
C LYS A 213 -10.88 2.26 -10.07
N LYS A 214 -11.09 1.18 -9.32
CA LYS A 214 -11.77 1.24 -8.02
C LYS A 214 -10.78 1.73 -6.96
N ILE A 215 -11.08 2.87 -6.34
CA ILE A 215 -10.18 3.58 -5.43
C ILE A 215 -10.83 3.81 -4.06
N ILE A 216 -10.20 3.33 -3.01
CA ILE A 216 -10.59 3.65 -1.64
C ILE A 216 -9.78 4.87 -1.19
N ASN A 217 -10.47 6.00 -0.99
CA ASN A 217 -9.88 7.19 -0.39
C ASN A 217 -10.25 7.23 1.09
N LEU A 218 -9.29 6.94 1.97
CA LEU A 218 -9.53 6.92 3.42
C LEU A 218 -9.61 8.32 4.02
N PHE A 219 -8.94 9.31 3.41
CA PHE A 219 -8.80 10.66 3.93
C PHE A 219 -9.07 11.72 2.84
N PRO A 220 -10.28 11.74 2.25
CA PRO A 220 -10.61 12.71 1.21
C PRO A 220 -10.78 14.12 1.77
N THR A 221 -10.56 15.11 0.91
CA THR A 221 -11.06 16.46 1.18
C THR A 221 -12.58 16.47 1.18
N ALA A 222 -13.19 17.49 1.78
CA ALA A 222 -14.65 17.63 1.79
C ALA A 222 -15.26 17.70 0.37
N GLU A 223 -14.50 18.19 -0.62
CA GLU A 223 -14.93 18.20 -2.02
C GLU A 223 -14.90 16.80 -2.63
N GLN A 224 -13.80 16.07 -2.45
CA GLN A 224 -13.65 14.69 -2.93
C GLN A 224 -14.69 13.75 -2.31
N HIS A 225 -15.04 13.94 -1.04
CA HIS A 225 -16.05 13.11 -0.38
C HIS A 225 -17.47 13.34 -0.95
N ARG A 226 -17.75 14.54 -1.46
CA ARG A 226 -19.03 14.85 -2.11
C ARG A 226 -19.12 14.35 -3.55
N ASP A 227 -17.99 13.99 -4.16
CA ASP A 227 -17.95 13.48 -5.52
C ASP A 227 -18.49 12.04 -5.58
N LYS A 228 -19.76 11.95 -5.99
CA LYS A 228 -20.46 10.67 -6.11
C LYS A 228 -20.05 9.89 -7.35
N ASP A 229 -19.38 10.50 -8.33
CA ASP A 229 -18.99 9.83 -9.57
C ASP A 229 -17.87 8.80 -9.31
N SER A 230 -17.15 8.95 -8.20
CA SER A 230 -16.16 8.00 -7.71
C SER A 230 -16.74 6.81 -6.93
N THR A 231 -18.07 6.73 -6.77
CA THR A 231 -18.73 5.68 -5.98
C THR A 231 -18.66 4.33 -6.69
N PHE A 232 -18.20 3.30 -5.98
CA PHE A 232 -18.34 1.91 -6.42
C PHE A 232 -18.75 1.00 -5.26
N LEU A 233 -19.27 -0.18 -5.63
CA LEU A 233 -19.59 -1.27 -4.72
C LEU A 233 -18.46 -2.30 -4.75
N PHE A 234 -17.99 -2.72 -3.57
CA PHE A 234 -17.08 -3.88 -3.50
C PHE A 234 -17.78 -5.12 -4.06
N ALA A 235 -17.07 -5.92 -4.84
CA ALA A 235 -17.57 -7.15 -5.43
C ALA A 235 -16.71 -8.35 -5.00
N GLU A 236 -17.32 -9.54 -4.96
CA GLU A 236 -16.57 -10.76 -4.71
C GLU A 236 -15.51 -10.96 -5.82
N GLY A 237 -14.30 -11.34 -5.40
CA GLY A 237 -13.15 -11.52 -6.29
C GLY A 237 -12.27 -10.27 -6.45
N ASP A 238 -12.75 -9.07 -6.07
CA ASP A 238 -11.93 -7.86 -6.14
C ASP A 238 -10.68 -8.00 -5.24
N VAL A 239 -9.52 -7.60 -5.75
CA VAL A 239 -8.26 -7.52 -4.99
C VAL A 239 -7.87 -6.06 -4.85
N PHE A 240 -7.40 -5.66 -3.67
CA PHE A 240 -6.98 -4.29 -3.39
C PHE A 240 -5.64 -4.27 -2.64
N GLY A 241 -4.83 -3.25 -2.93
CA GLY A 241 -3.77 -2.77 -2.06
C GLY A 241 -4.32 -1.70 -1.13
N LEU A 242 -4.48 -2.03 0.15
CA LEU A 242 -4.86 -1.09 1.20
C LEU A 242 -3.61 -0.34 1.67
N ASP A 243 -3.57 0.96 1.43
CA ASP A 243 -2.53 1.86 1.88
C ASP A 243 -3.08 2.84 2.92
N VAL A 244 -2.60 2.71 4.15
CA VAL A 244 -2.95 3.58 5.28
C VAL A 244 -1.74 4.41 5.63
N LEU A 245 -1.82 5.71 5.41
CA LEU A 245 -0.76 6.67 5.73
C LEU A 245 -1.27 7.73 6.70
N LEU A 246 -0.66 7.77 7.89
CA LEU A 246 -1.00 8.68 8.98
C LEU A 246 0.21 9.54 9.37
N THR A 247 -0.07 10.70 9.96
CA THR A 247 0.92 11.65 10.47
C THR A 247 0.56 12.11 11.89
N SER A 248 1.56 12.41 12.69
CA SER A 248 1.41 13.18 13.94
C SER A 248 1.46 14.69 13.72
N GLY A 249 1.66 15.14 12.48
CA GLY A 249 1.75 16.55 12.10
C GLY A 249 0.38 17.23 12.01
N GLU A 250 0.40 18.56 12.13
CA GLU A 250 -0.83 19.36 12.04
C GLU A 250 -1.39 19.45 10.62
N GLU A 251 -0.50 19.46 9.61
CA GLU A 251 -0.86 19.51 8.20
C GLU A 251 -1.00 18.12 7.60
N THR A 252 -2.05 17.92 6.81
CA THR A 252 -2.38 16.64 6.13
C THR A 252 -1.86 16.58 4.70
N LYS A 253 -1.26 17.66 4.20
CA LYS A 253 -0.74 17.78 2.84
C LYS A 253 0.74 17.43 2.78
N SER A 254 1.13 16.80 1.69
CA SER A 254 2.53 16.46 1.40
C SER A 254 3.27 17.57 0.65
N LYS A 255 4.57 17.66 0.86
CA LYS A 255 5.52 18.44 0.05
C LYS A 255 6.48 17.51 -0.69
N SER A 256 7.06 18.00 -1.79
CA SER A 256 8.14 17.28 -2.46
C SER A 256 9.39 17.21 -1.58
N HIS A 257 10.03 16.05 -1.54
CA HIS A 257 11.31 15.89 -0.88
C HIS A 257 12.46 16.52 -1.69
N ILE A 258 13.61 16.76 -1.04
CA ILE A 258 14.81 17.26 -1.71
C ILE A 258 15.45 16.20 -2.61
N ASP A 259 15.38 14.93 -2.23
CA ASP A 259 15.81 13.84 -3.11
C ASP A 259 14.84 13.66 -4.26
N ARG A 260 15.42 13.36 -5.41
CA ARG A 260 14.68 13.23 -6.67
C ARG A 260 14.05 11.86 -6.80
N THR A 261 12.86 11.84 -7.38
CA THR A 261 12.13 10.64 -7.79
C THR A 261 13.03 9.64 -8.50
N SER A 262 12.95 8.40 -8.04
CA SER A 262 13.71 7.26 -8.54
C SER A 262 12.82 6.09 -8.93
N ILE A 263 11.53 6.12 -8.62
CA ILE A 263 10.55 5.07 -8.95
C ILE A 263 9.62 5.58 -10.05
N PHE A 264 9.47 4.76 -11.09
CA PHE A 264 8.64 5.05 -12.25
C PHE A 264 7.83 3.81 -12.65
N GLN A 265 6.71 3.99 -13.34
CA GLN A 265 5.94 2.91 -13.95
C GLN A 265 5.62 3.26 -15.40
N LYS A 266 5.68 2.28 -16.30
CA LYS A 266 5.25 2.48 -17.68
C LYS A 266 3.74 2.68 -17.74
N THR A 267 3.32 3.61 -18.58
CA THR A 267 1.91 3.78 -18.94
C THR A 267 1.61 3.09 -20.27
N SER A 268 0.34 3.10 -20.68
CA SER A 268 -0.08 2.68 -22.03
C SER A 268 0.08 3.77 -23.09
N SER A 269 0.52 4.97 -22.71
CA SER A 269 0.68 6.10 -23.63
C SER A 269 1.79 5.82 -24.63
N THR A 270 1.63 6.31 -25.85
CA THR A 270 2.64 6.22 -26.91
C THR A 270 3.08 7.60 -27.34
N TYR A 271 4.40 7.83 -27.38
CA TYR A 271 4.97 9.10 -27.83
C TYR A 271 6.33 8.86 -28.49
N GLN A 272 6.61 9.63 -29.55
CA GLN A 272 7.88 9.54 -30.27
C GLN A 272 8.93 10.49 -29.66
N LEU A 273 9.72 9.95 -28.74
CA LEU A 273 10.81 10.66 -28.05
C LEU A 273 11.81 11.31 -29.01
N LYS A 274 12.10 12.59 -28.77
CA LYS A 274 12.95 13.47 -29.59
C LYS A 274 14.40 13.41 -29.15
N MET A 275 14.70 13.27 -27.87
CA MET A 275 16.09 13.16 -27.41
C MET A 275 16.66 11.75 -27.60
N LYS A 276 17.93 11.67 -28.03
CA LYS A 276 18.64 10.39 -28.18
C LYS A 276 18.78 9.66 -26.84
N THR A 277 19.07 10.41 -25.76
CA THR A 277 19.16 9.89 -24.39
C THR A 277 17.83 9.26 -23.95
N SER A 278 16.71 9.97 -24.10
CA SER A 278 15.38 9.46 -23.75
C SER A 278 15.02 8.21 -24.53
N ARG A 279 15.26 8.18 -25.86
CA ARG A 279 15.03 6.96 -26.66
C ARG A 279 15.84 5.77 -26.16
N SER A 280 17.11 5.98 -25.83
CA SER A 280 17.97 4.92 -25.30
C SER A 280 17.49 4.43 -23.94
N THR A 281 17.21 5.35 -23.01
CA THR A 281 16.73 5.04 -21.66
C THR A 281 15.37 4.32 -21.70
N TYR A 282 14.41 4.83 -22.47
CA TYR A 282 13.10 4.18 -22.60
C TYR A 282 13.20 2.80 -23.26
N GLY A 283 14.08 2.64 -24.26
CA GLY A 283 14.35 1.34 -24.87
C GLY A 283 14.93 0.31 -23.89
N GLU A 284 15.76 0.75 -22.93
CA GLU A 284 16.23 -0.10 -21.83
C GLU A 284 15.09 -0.44 -20.84
N ILE A 285 14.30 0.56 -20.46
CA ILE A 285 13.12 0.39 -19.58
C ILE A 285 12.14 -0.62 -20.17
N VAL A 286 11.85 -0.56 -21.47
CA VAL A 286 10.94 -1.51 -22.13
C VAL A 286 11.45 -2.95 -22.03
N LYS A 287 12.77 -3.15 -22.03
CA LYS A 287 13.39 -4.48 -21.93
C LYS A 287 13.48 -5.01 -20.50
N LYS A 288 13.76 -4.13 -19.53
CA LYS A 288 14.03 -4.51 -18.13
C LYS A 288 12.80 -4.41 -17.23
N ALA A 289 11.97 -3.37 -17.42
CA ALA A 289 10.80 -3.14 -16.59
C ALA A 289 9.57 -3.87 -17.13
N GLY A 290 8.87 -4.56 -16.23
CA GLY A 290 7.56 -5.15 -16.48
C GLY A 290 6.43 -4.11 -16.49
N ALA A 291 5.22 -4.52 -16.12
CA ALA A 291 4.07 -3.62 -16.01
C ALA A 291 4.07 -2.79 -14.71
N PHE A 292 4.92 -3.17 -13.75
CA PHE A 292 4.94 -2.63 -12.39
C PHE A 292 5.95 -1.49 -12.22
N PRO A 293 5.83 -0.71 -11.13
CA PRO A 293 6.85 0.25 -10.73
C PRO A 293 8.24 -0.37 -10.63
N PHE A 294 9.24 0.39 -11.08
CA PHE A 294 10.64 0.02 -11.04
C PHE A 294 11.48 1.21 -10.59
N THR A 295 12.62 0.93 -9.97
CA THR A 295 13.60 1.95 -9.58
C THR A 295 14.63 2.16 -10.70
N LEU A 296 15.12 3.38 -10.88
CA LEU A 296 16.22 3.67 -11.83
C LEU A 296 17.52 2.93 -11.50
N ARG A 297 17.67 2.37 -10.29
CA ARG A 297 18.81 1.49 -9.96
C ARG A 297 18.91 0.25 -10.85
N THR A 298 17.80 -0.18 -11.47
CA THR A 298 17.75 -1.31 -12.40
C THR A 298 18.41 -1.01 -13.76
N LEU A 299 18.65 0.27 -14.05
CA LEU A 299 19.24 0.72 -15.30
C LEU A 299 20.76 0.81 -15.18
N GLU A 300 21.46 0.61 -16.30
CA GLU A 300 22.93 0.54 -16.35
C GLU A 300 23.60 1.85 -15.97
N ASP A 301 23.09 2.97 -16.50
CA ASP A 301 23.65 4.31 -16.26
C ASP A 301 22.57 5.20 -15.65
N GLN A 302 22.63 5.33 -14.33
CA GLN A 302 21.67 6.08 -13.52
C GLN A 302 21.68 7.58 -13.83
N THR A 303 22.84 8.15 -14.18
CA THR A 303 22.96 9.56 -14.57
C THR A 303 22.24 9.82 -15.88
N LYS A 304 22.46 8.97 -16.89
CA LYS A 304 21.72 9.03 -18.16
C LYS A 304 20.24 8.74 -17.96
N ALA A 305 19.90 7.76 -17.12
CA ALA A 305 18.52 7.44 -16.79
C ALA A 305 17.78 8.65 -16.24
N ARG A 306 18.35 9.36 -15.25
CA ARG A 306 17.75 10.59 -14.68
C ARG A 306 17.48 11.67 -15.73
N MET A 307 18.32 11.80 -16.75
CA MET A 307 18.06 12.74 -17.84
C MET A 307 16.99 12.22 -18.81
N GLY A 308 17.05 10.95 -19.18
CA GLY A 308 16.16 10.34 -20.16
C GLY A 308 14.71 10.21 -19.71
N VAL A 309 14.46 10.00 -18.41
CA VAL A 309 13.09 9.85 -17.90
C VAL A 309 12.30 11.15 -17.90
N LYS A 310 12.94 12.32 -17.88
CA LYS A 310 12.24 13.62 -17.85
C LYS A 310 11.30 13.80 -19.04
N GLU A 311 11.78 13.55 -20.25
CA GLU A 311 10.96 13.62 -21.47
C GLU A 311 9.87 12.53 -21.46
N CYS A 312 10.18 11.34 -20.93
CA CYS A 312 9.22 10.25 -20.85
C CYS A 312 8.05 10.60 -19.93
N VAL A 313 8.31 11.21 -18.78
CA VAL A 313 7.30 11.70 -17.85
C VAL A 313 6.50 12.85 -18.47
N GLN A 314 7.19 13.85 -19.03
CA GLN A 314 6.55 15.02 -19.64
C GLN A 314 5.52 14.64 -20.71
N HIS A 315 5.78 13.57 -21.46
CA HIS A 315 4.89 13.06 -22.50
C HIS A 315 4.07 11.84 -22.06
N GLY A 316 3.98 11.59 -20.75
CA GLY A 316 3.08 10.61 -20.15
C GLY A 316 3.43 9.15 -20.45
N LEU A 317 4.63 8.83 -20.93
CA LEU A 317 5.13 7.45 -21.12
C LEU A 317 5.48 6.77 -19.79
N LEU A 318 5.85 7.57 -18.78
CA LEU A 318 6.15 7.11 -17.43
C LEU A 318 5.32 7.89 -16.41
N LYS A 319 4.80 7.18 -15.42
CA LYS A 319 4.21 7.73 -14.19
C LYS A 319 5.29 7.79 -13.12
N GLU A 320 5.35 8.90 -12.40
CA GLU A 320 6.28 9.12 -11.29
C GLU A 320 5.67 8.67 -9.95
N PHE A 321 6.52 8.12 -9.09
CA PHE A 321 6.21 7.85 -7.68
C PHE A 321 7.12 8.72 -6.83
N ASP A 322 6.71 9.96 -6.64
CA ASP A 322 7.53 10.98 -5.99
C ASP A 322 7.81 10.65 -4.53
N VAL A 323 9.01 11.06 -4.10
CA VAL A 323 9.35 11.07 -2.68
C VAL A 323 8.74 12.31 -2.07
N THR A 324 7.89 12.11 -1.06
CA THR A 324 7.17 13.20 -0.40
C THR A 324 7.45 13.23 1.09
N THR A 325 7.28 14.40 1.70
CA THR A 325 7.40 14.62 3.14
C THR A 325 6.20 15.37 3.70
N THR A 326 6.03 15.33 5.01
CA THR A 326 5.19 16.27 5.73
C THR A 326 5.69 17.72 5.59
N CYS A 327 4.88 18.65 6.07
CA CYS A 327 5.17 20.08 6.03
C CYS A 327 6.28 20.51 6.99
N ASP A 328 6.37 19.88 8.17
CA ASP A 328 7.42 20.08 9.19
C ASP A 328 8.28 18.81 9.31
N ALA A 329 9.60 18.99 9.40
CA ALA A 329 10.55 17.91 9.54
C ALA A 329 10.50 17.21 10.91
N LYS A 330 9.85 17.82 11.91
CA LYS A 330 9.61 17.21 13.23
C LYS A 330 8.45 16.23 13.25
N ASP A 331 7.57 16.30 12.24
CA ASP A 331 6.44 15.39 12.15
C ASP A 331 6.92 13.96 11.92
N VAL A 332 6.10 13.00 12.31
CA VAL A 332 6.38 11.58 12.12
C VAL A 332 5.20 10.96 11.40
N THR A 333 5.49 10.05 10.48
CA THR A 333 4.47 9.33 9.70
C THR A 333 4.60 7.83 9.85
N ALA A 334 3.46 7.14 9.82
CA ALA A 334 3.37 5.68 9.80
C ALA A 334 2.54 5.22 8.60
N GLN A 335 2.98 4.13 8.01
CA GLN A 335 2.35 3.42 6.93
C GLN A 335 2.00 1.99 7.33
N TYR A 336 0.81 1.55 6.96
CA TYR A 336 0.43 0.15 6.89
C TYR A 336 -0.02 -0.13 5.46
N PHE A 337 0.63 -1.09 4.79
CA PHE A 337 0.20 -1.54 3.47
C PHE A 337 -0.09 -3.05 3.47
N ALA A 338 -1.29 -3.44 3.03
CA ALA A 338 -1.63 -4.85 2.84
C ALA A 338 -2.40 -5.11 1.55
N THR A 339 -2.14 -6.26 0.95
CA THR A 339 -2.97 -6.77 -0.16
C THR A 339 -4.05 -7.71 0.38
N PHE A 340 -5.30 -7.51 -0.03
CA PHE A 340 -6.42 -8.37 0.36
C PHE A 340 -7.37 -8.66 -0.80
N VAL A 341 -8.13 -9.75 -0.69
CA VAL A 341 -9.19 -10.12 -1.64
C VAL A 341 -10.56 -10.07 -0.96
N VAL A 342 -11.56 -9.54 -1.66
CA VAL A 342 -12.96 -9.57 -1.26
C VAL A 342 -13.54 -10.95 -1.56
N THR A 343 -14.12 -11.56 -0.53
CA THR A 343 -14.81 -12.86 -0.58
C THR A 343 -16.31 -12.66 -0.43
N LYS A 344 -17.11 -13.70 -0.64
CA LYS A 344 -18.57 -13.66 -0.46
C LYS A 344 -19.07 -12.99 0.83
N THR A 345 -18.35 -13.12 1.95
CA THR A 345 -18.83 -12.69 3.28
C THR A 345 -17.98 -11.60 3.94
N GLY A 346 -16.94 -11.09 3.28
CA GLY A 346 -15.96 -10.19 3.89
C GLY A 346 -14.66 -10.20 3.10
N VAL A 347 -13.51 -10.12 3.76
CA VAL A 347 -12.21 -10.16 3.09
C VAL A 347 -11.34 -11.34 3.55
N THR A 348 -10.39 -11.73 2.71
CA THR A 348 -9.23 -12.51 3.11
C THR A 348 -7.98 -11.67 2.88
N ARG A 349 -7.22 -11.43 3.94
CA ARG A 349 -5.89 -10.83 3.83
C ARG A 349 -4.96 -11.80 3.07
N ILE A 350 -4.26 -11.31 2.06
CA ILE A 350 -3.30 -12.10 1.28
C ILE A 350 -1.91 -11.97 1.91
N THR A 351 -1.50 -10.75 2.22
CA THR A 351 -0.25 -10.49 2.97
C THR A 351 -0.42 -10.84 4.45
N PRO A 352 0.65 -11.21 5.18
CA PRO A 352 0.56 -11.41 6.62
C PRO A 352 0.21 -10.12 7.36
N ALA A 353 -0.22 -10.25 8.62
CA ALA A 353 -0.32 -9.13 9.55
C ALA A 353 1.08 -8.54 9.85
N PRO A 354 1.19 -7.24 10.14
CA PRO A 354 2.47 -6.65 10.52
C PRO A 354 2.97 -7.25 11.82
N THR A 355 4.28 -7.35 11.97
CA THR A 355 4.93 -7.96 13.14
C THR A 355 5.13 -7.03 14.33
N PHE A 356 5.24 -5.72 14.10
CA PHE A 356 5.69 -4.76 15.10
C PHE A 356 4.60 -4.33 16.10
N TYR A 357 3.33 -4.57 15.80
CA TYR A 357 2.21 -4.17 16.65
C TYR A 357 1.37 -5.36 17.17
N VAL A 358 1.54 -6.55 16.60
CA VAL A 358 0.77 -7.75 17.00
C VAL A 358 1.65 -8.75 17.74
N GLY A 359 1.04 -9.66 18.52
CA GLY A 359 1.77 -10.70 19.22
C GLY A 359 2.77 -10.11 20.20
N SER A 360 4.05 -10.49 20.11
CA SER A 360 5.11 -9.90 20.95
C SER A 360 5.31 -8.39 20.70
N GLY A 361 4.91 -7.89 19.52
CA GLY A 361 4.98 -6.47 19.18
C GLY A 361 4.07 -5.58 20.02
N SER A 362 2.94 -6.10 20.55
CA SER A 362 2.06 -5.32 21.42
C SER A 362 2.71 -4.95 22.77
N GLU A 363 3.72 -5.72 23.20
CA GLU A 363 4.51 -5.39 24.39
C GLU A 363 5.60 -4.34 24.10
N VAL A 364 5.95 -4.16 22.81
CA VAL A 364 6.92 -3.18 22.33
C VAL A 364 6.24 -1.83 22.09
N ILE A 365 5.04 -1.82 21.50
CA ILE A 365 4.29 -0.58 21.18
C ILE A 365 3.14 -0.38 22.16
N LYS A 366 3.31 0.56 23.09
CA LYS A 366 2.36 0.85 24.16
C LYS A 366 1.63 2.16 23.90
N SER A 367 0.57 2.07 23.10
CA SER A 367 -0.34 3.19 22.84
C SER A 367 -1.23 3.48 24.05
N GLU A 368 -1.47 4.76 24.31
CA GLU A 368 -2.34 5.23 25.41
C GLU A 368 -3.79 5.44 24.93
N VAL A 369 -3.99 5.63 23.62
CA VAL A 369 -5.30 5.83 23.02
C VAL A 369 -6.11 4.54 23.07
N LYS A 370 -7.28 4.62 23.70
CA LYS A 370 -8.26 3.53 23.76
C LYS A 370 -9.49 3.93 22.95
N ILE A 371 -9.94 3.01 22.11
CA ILE A 371 -11.16 3.17 21.32
C ILE A 371 -12.36 3.00 22.25
N GLN A 372 -13.10 4.08 22.48
CA GLN A 372 -14.24 4.13 23.40
C GLN A 372 -15.56 3.81 22.71
N ASP A 373 -15.70 4.17 21.43
CA ASP A 373 -16.91 3.87 20.66
C ASP A 373 -17.14 2.35 20.55
N GLU A 374 -18.30 1.90 21.07
CA GLU A 374 -18.64 0.49 21.19
C GLU A 374 -18.77 -0.21 19.83
N GLU A 375 -19.24 0.51 18.80
CA GLU A 375 -19.40 -0.04 17.45
C GLU A 375 -18.03 -0.30 16.79
N LEU A 376 -17.10 0.66 16.93
CA LEU A 376 -15.73 0.51 16.45
C LEU A 376 -15.00 -0.62 17.18
N ALA A 377 -15.10 -0.65 18.51
CA ALA A 377 -14.50 -1.70 19.33
C ALA A 377 -15.05 -3.09 18.98
N SER A 378 -16.37 -3.21 18.84
CA SER A 378 -17.06 -4.45 18.41
C SER A 378 -16.60 -4.89 17.01
N THR A 379 -16.47 -3.94 16.09
CA THR A 379 -16.00 -4.24 14.73
C THR A 379 -14.57 -4.76 14.76
N LEU A 380 -13.65 -4.09 15.47
CA LEU A 380 -12.25 -4.51 15.58
C LEU A 380 -12.07 -5.87 16.26
N ALA A 381 -12.91 -6.18 17.24
CA ALA A 381 -12.91 -7.48 17.92
C ALA A 381 -13.38 -8.65 17.03
N ARG A 382 -14.06 -8.38 15.91
CA ARG A 382 -14.53 -9.41 14.98
C ARG A 382 -13.36 -10.13 14.30
N SER A 383 -13.53 -11.41 14.00
CA SER A 383 -12.59 -12.11 13.10
C SER A 383 -12.78 -11.68 11.65
N LEU A 384 -11.69 -11.52 10.88
CA LEU A 384 -11.75 -11.20 9.45
C LEU A 384 -12.57 -12.22 8.64
N LYS A 385 -12.57 -13.49 9.05
CA LYS A 385 -13.45 -14.51 8.50
C LYS A 385 -14.65 -14.67 9.43
N PRO A 386 -15.88 -14.35 8.99
CA PRO A 386 -17.06 -14.64 9.77
C PRO A 386 -17.10 -16.14 10.10
N LYS A 387 -17.26 -16.51 11.38
CA LYS A 387 -17.57 -17.90 11.75
C LYS A 387 -18.90 -18.25 11.06
N LYS A 388 -18.92 -19.33 10.27
CA LYS A 388 -20.19 -19.86 9.73
C LYS A 388 -21.14 -20.04 10.91
N ALA A 389 -22.31 -19.41 10.85
CA ALA A 389 -23.37 -19.70 11.80
C ALA A 389 -23.61 -21.21 11.79
N LYS A 390 -23.48 -21.87 12.95
CA LYS A 390 -23.92 -23.27 13.07
C LYS A 390 -25.40 -23.28 12.71
N LYS A 391 -25.79 -24.00 11.66
CA LYS A 391 -27.20 -24.29 11.39
C LYS A 391 -27.77 -24.86 12.70
N ALA A 392 -28.76 -24.20 13.27
CA ALA A 392 -29.56 -24.79 14.32
C ALA A 392 -30.14 -26.09 13.76
N ALA A 393 -29.75 -27.22 14.34
CA ALA A 393 -30.41 -28.48 14.06
C ALA A 393 -31.82 -28.36 14.62
N ASN A 394 -32.79 -28.07 13.76
CA ASN A 394 -34.21 -28.20 14.10
C ASN A 394 -34.49 -29.69 14.30
N GLY A 395 -34.23 -30.18 15.51
CA GLY A 395 -34.82 -31.42 16.00
C GLY A 395 -36.29 -31.16 16.28
N ALA A 396 -37.15 -31.55 15.34
CA ALA A 396 -38.56 -31.78 15.66
C ALA A 396 -38.65 -33.12 16.41
N PRO A 397 -39.25 -33.19 17.60
CA PRO A 397 -39.55 -34.47 18.21
C PRO A 397 -40.67 -35.13 17.41
N ALA A 398 -40.45 -36.37 16.98
CA ALA A 398 -41.50 -37.21 16.46
C ALA A 398 -42.45 -37.54 17.63
N SER A 399 -43.69 -37.09 17.53
CA SER A 399 -44.82 -37.53 18.34
C SER A 399 -45.66 -38.52 17.55
#